data_AF-A0A6P0Y2H4-F1
#
_entry.id   AF-A0A6P0Y2H4-F1
#
_cell.length_a   1.000
_cell.length_b   1.000
_cell.length_c   1.000
_cell.angle_alpha   90.00
_cell.angle_beta   90.00
_cell.angle_gamma   90.00
#
_symmetry.space_group_name_H-M   'P 1'
#
loop_
_entity.id
_entity.type
_entity.pdbx_description
1 polymer ?
#
loop_
_entity_poly.entity_id
_entity_poly.type
_entity_poly.pdbx_seq_one_letter_code
_entity_poly.pdbx_strand_id
1 'polypeptide(L)'
;MKFLVGQIIIFSNQHSYRQKSYFLTTKKYLYEVQQINLQRLDKAWKRWLKPDLSGKRAGRPRFKKSGKLRSFYFSRVNHPKAAIKFDGKQIIISRFGTIRVIVHRSIPDGFTIKTATITKKADGYYVSFSLEDKSVPSLISTENIKTAVGIDVGLK
;
A
#
# COMPACT_ATOMS: atom_id res chain seq x y z
N MET A 1 -16.30 -4.21 1.48
CA MET A 1 -15.23 -4.08 0.46
C MET A 1 -14.13 -5.05 0.84
N LYS A 2 -14.12 -6.25 0.25
CA LYS A 2 -13.15 -7.31 0.59
C LYS A 2 -11.90 -7.10 -0.24
N PHE A 3 -10.76 -6.93 0.43
CA PHE A 3 -9.44 -6.92 -0.20
C PHE A 3 -8.91 -8.35 -0.10
N LEU A 4 -8.63 -9.02 -1.22
CA LEU A 4 -7.62 -10.08 -1.19
C LEU A 4 -6.30 -9.37 -0.96
N VAL A 5 -5.74 -9.51 0.24
CA VAL A 5 -4.39 -9.03 0.57
C VAL A 5 -3.38 -9.97 -0.11
N GLY A 6 -3.45 -10.05 -1.44
CA GLY A 6 -2.39 -10.58 -2.27
C GLY A 6 -1.34 -9.50 -2.39
N GLN A 7 -0.39 -9.47 -1.46
CA GLN A 7 0.75 -8.57 -1.54
C GLN A 7 1.65 -9.05 -2.69
N ILE A 8 1.35 -8.65 -3.92
CA ILE A 8 2.27 -8.91 -5.04
C ILE A 8 3.45 -7.95 -4.86
N ILE A 9 4.57 -8.51 -4.41
CA ILE A 9 5.84 -7.81 -4.29
C ILE A 9 6.51 -7.86 -5.66
N ILE A 10 6.57 -6.72 -6.31
CA ILE A 10 7.28 -6.52 -7.58
C ILE A 10 8.62 -5.86 -7.26
N PHE A 11 9.70 -6.41 -7.81
CA PHE A 11 11.07 -5.99 -7.57
C PHE A 11 11.45 -4.96 -8.64
N SER A 12 12.14 -3.86 -8.35
CA SER A 12 12.76 -3.04 -9.41
C SER A 12 14.25 -3.35 -9.50
N ASN A 13 14.77 -3.64 -10.69
CA ASN A 13 16.18 -4.01 -10.92
C ASN A 13 17.13 -2.86 -10.57
N GLN A 14 18.23 -3.14 -9.87
CA GLN A 14 19.16 -2.13 -9.33
C GLN A 14 20.07 -1.47 -10.38
N HIS A 15 20.21 -2.04 -11.58
CA HIS A 15 21.30 -1.68 -12.50
C HIS A 15 21.12 -0.34 -13.26
N SER A 16 19.93 0.27 -13.29
CA SER A 16 19.67 1.55 -13.97
C SER A 16 19.70 2.79 -13.04
N TYR A 17 20.03 2.64 -11.76
CA TYR A 17 19.99 3.76 -10.80
C TYR A 17 21.37 4.31 -10.48
N ARG A 18 22.03 4.86 -11.51
CA ARG A 18 23.04 5.91 -11.34
C ARG A 18 22.42 7.27 -10.95
N GLN A 19 21.12 7.30 -10.62
CA GLN A 19 20.40 8.44 -10.04
C GLN A 19 20.37 8.35 -8.50
N LYS A 20 21.56 8.28 -7.88
CA LYS A 20 21.72 8.03 -6.44
C LYS A 20 21.38 9.22 -5.51
N SER A 21 20.85 10.34 -6.01
CA SER A 21 20.60 11.52 -5.15
C SER A 21 19.21 12.18 -5.27
N TYR A 22 18.36 11.83 -6.25
CA TYR A 22 17.21 12.67 -6.61
C TYR A 22 15.90 12.37 -5.87
N PHE A 23 15.77 11.20 -5.24
CA PHE A 23 14.53 10.84 -4.51
C PHE A 23 14.36 11.59 -3.18
N LEU A 24 15.43 12.20 -2.64
CA LEU A 24 15.46 12.83 -1.32
C LEU A 24 15.75 14.34 -1.33
N THR A 25 16.20 14.91 -2.44
CA THR A 25 16.71 16.31 -2.49
C THR A 25 15.80 17.30 -3.22
N THR A 26 14.77 16.87 -3.94
CA THR A 26 13.88 17.81 -4.62
C THR A 26 12.68 18.17 -3.74
N LYS A 27 12.42 19.47 -3.56
CA LYS A 27 11.21 20.06 -2.95
C LYS A 27 9.90 19.69 -3.65
N LYS A 28 9.90 18.68 -4.54
CA LYS A 28 8.84 18.39 -5.52
C LYS A 28 8.06 17.12 -5.18
N TYR A 29 7.75 16.92 -3.90
CA TYR A 29 6.91 15.80 -3.46
C TYR A 29 5.55 15.81 -4.16
N LEU A 30 5.01 14.61 -4.34
CA LEU A 30 3.69 14.41 -4.91
C LEU A 30 2.63 14.77 -3.86
N TYR A 31 1.70 15.66 -4.20
CA TYR A 31 0.66 16.13 -3.28
C TYR A 31 -0.12 14.95 -2.66
N GLU A 32 -0.42 13.92 -3.45
CA GLU A 32 -1.15 12.73 -3.00
C GLU A 32 -0.43 12.01 -1.86
N VAL A 33 0.88 11.83 -1.96
CA VAL A 33 1.71 11.18 -0.93
C VAL A 33 1.68 11.99 0.36
N GLN A 34 1.78 13.32 0.26
CA GLN A 34 1.75 14.21 1.43
C GLN A 34 0.40 14.16 2.15
N GLN A 35 -0.70 14.21 1.40
CA GLN A 35 -2.05 14.11 1.95
C GLN A 35 -2.26 12.79 2.71
N ILE A 36 -1.75 11.69 2.16
CA ILE A 36 -1.86 10.37 2.81
C ILE A 36 -1.01 10.31 4.08
N ASN A 37 0.17 10.93 4.09
CA ASN A 37 0.97 11.03 5.32
C ASN A 37 0.25 11.83 6.40
N LEU A 38 -0.47 12.90 6.02
CA LEU A 38 -1.29 13.67 6.95
C LEU A 38 -2.45 12.84 7.50
N GLN A 39 -3.15 12.07 6.66
CA GLN A 39 -4.20 11.15 7.10
C GLN A 39 -3.68 10.07 8.06
N ARG A 40 -2.49 9.53 7.79
CA ARG A 40 -1.82 8.56 8.68
C ARG A 40 -1.47 9.17 10.03
N LEU A 41 -1.01 10.42 10.03
CA LEU A 41 -0.72 11.19 11.23
C LEU A 41 -1.99 11.39 12.07
N ASP A 42 -3.07 11.92 11.46
CA ASP A 42 -4.37 12.10 12.12
C ASP A 42 -4.89 10.79 12.73
N LYS A 43 -4.84 9.69 11.97
CA LYS A 43 -5.24 8.37 12.47
C LYS A 43 -4.40 7.92 13.67
N ALA A 44 -3.09 8.18 13.67
CA ALA A 44 -2.21 7.84 14.78
C ALA A 44 -2.54 8.67 16.04
N TRP A 45 -2.80 9.96 15.90
CA TRP A 45 -3.22 10.83 17.01
C TRP A 45 -4.57 10.41 17.57
N LYS A 46 -5.56 10.11 16.72
CA LYS A 46 -6.87 9.62 17.15
C LYS A 46 -6.77 8.35 17.99
N ARG A 47 -5.91 7.41 17.61
CA ARG A 47 -5.66 6.16 18.35
C ARG A 47 -4.97 6.36 19.70
N TRP A 48 -4.20 7.44 19.84
CA TRP A 48 -3.58 7.79 21.13
C TRP A 48 -4.55 8.53 22.05
N LEU A 49 -5.38 9.42 21.50
CA LEU A 49 -6.34 10.21 22.28
C LEU A 49 -7.58 9.42 22.69
N LYS A 50 -8.13 8.58 21.79
CA LYS A 50 -9.37 7.84 22.02
C LYS A 50 -9.05 6.36 22.31
N PRO A 51 -9.56 5.79 23.41
CA PRO A 51 -9.44 4.36 23.67
C PRO A 51 -10.22 3.54 22.63
N ASP A 52 -9.74 2.33 22.38
CA ASP A 52 -10.45 1.34 21.58
C ASP A 52 -11.63 0.72 22.37
N LEU A 53 -12.35 -0.20 21.72
CA LEU A 53 -13.47 -0.93 22.33
C LEU A 53 -13.07 -1.74 23.57
N SER A 54 -11.78 -2.09 23.71
CA SER A 54 -11.23 -2.78 24.88
C SER A 54 -10.77 -1.83 25.99
N GLY A 55 -10.99 -0.52 25.82
CA GLY A 55 -10.56 0.53 26.74
C GLY A 55 -9.08 0.90 26.64
N LYS A 56 -8.32 0.27 25.74
CA LYS A 56 -6.86 0.46 25.60
C LYS A 56 -6.56 1.57 24.60
N ARG A 57 -5.46 2.29 24.82
CA ARG A 57 -4.98 3.35 23.92
C ARG A 57 -3.68 2.92 23.25
N ALA A 58 -3.47 3.38 22.02
CA ALA A 58 -2.17 3.26 21.38
C ALA A 58 -1.16 4.21 22.06
N GLY A 59 0.14 3.89 21.96
CA GLY A 59 1.19 4.79 22.41
C GLY A 59 1.21 6.12 21.64
N ARG A 60 1.80 7.16 22.26
CA ARG A 60 1.92 8.50 21.63
C ARG A 60 2.69 8.38 20.30
N PRO A 61 2.19 8.96 19.19
CA PRO A 61 2.88 8.92 17.91
C PRO A 61 4.28 9.55 17.99
N ARG A 62 5.29 8.85 17.47
CA ARG A 62 6.66 9.35 17.36
C ARG A 62 6.96 9.75 15.91
N PHE A 63 7.43 10.97 15.71
CA PHE A 63 7.86 11.44 14.39
C PHE A 63 9.13 10.73 13.92
N LYS A 64 9.19 10.41 12.63
CA LYS A 64 10.41 9.90 11.99
C LYS A 64 11.34 11.07 11.69
N LYS A 65 12.65 10.88 11.92
CA LYS A 65 13.68 11.85 11.51
C LYS A 65 13.68 12.01 9.98
N SER A 66 14.20 13.14 9.51
CA SER A 66 14.41 13.37 8.07
C SER A 66 15.20 12.21 7.44
N GLY A 67 14.84 11.84 6.21
CA GLY A 67 15.46 10.72 5.49
C GLY A 67 15.12 9.30 6.00
N LYS A 68 14.37 9.16 7.11
CA LYS A 68 13.94 7.84 7.64
C LYS A 68 12.62 7.35 7.04
N LEU A 69 11.92 8.16 6.24
CA LEU A 69 10.73 7.69 5.52
C LEU A 69 11.17 6.77 4.37
N ARG A 70 10.82 5.49 4.47
CA ARG A 70 11.23 4.46 3.51
C ARG A 70 10.10 3.99 2.59
N SER A 71 8.93 4.62 2.64
CA SER A 71 7.78 4.16 1.87
C SER A 71 6.92 5.30 1.35
N PHE A 72 6.44 5.15 0.11
CA PHE A 72 5.48 6.03 -0.54
C PHE A 72 4.21 5.24 -0.84
N TYR A 73 3.07 5.78 -0.45
CA TYR A 73 1.78 5.15 -0.69
C TYR A 73 0.98 5.98 -1.67
N PHE A 74 0.32 5.29 -2.59
CA PHE A 74 -0.54 5.84 -3.62
C PHE A 74 -1.92 5.23 -3.47
N SER A 75 -2.93 6.09 -3.36
CA SER A 75 -4.31 5.67 -3.12
C SER A 75 -5.01 5.17 -4.38
N ARG A 76 -4.49 5.51 -5.55
CA ARG A 76 -5.03 5.15 -6.86
C ARG A 76 -3.90 4.75 -7.80
N VAL A 77 -4.13 3.71 -8.59
CA VAL A 77 -3.24 3.26 -9.67
C VAL A 77 -4.05 3.20 -10.96
N ASN A 78 -3.46 3.53 -12.11
CA ASN A 78 -4.12 3.45 -13.43
C ASN A 78 -5.43 4.23 -13.56
N HIS A 79 -5.60 5.29 -12.76
CA HIS A 79 -6.74 6.20 -12.81
C HIS A 79 -6.35 7.50 -13.54
N PRO A 80 -7.28 8.24 -14.19
CA PRO A 80 -6.96 9.52 -14.83
C PRO A 80 -6.31 10.53 -13.89
N LYS A 81 -6.74 10.53 -12.62
CA LYS A 81 -6.17 11.34 -11.51
C LYS A 81 -5.16 10.57 -10.64
N ALA A 82 -4.64 9.43 -11.11
CA ALA A 82 -3.58 8.72 -10.39
C ALA A 82 -2.23 9.32 -10.75
N ALA A 83 -1.39 9.49 -9.73
CA ALA A 83 -0.03 9.93 -9.93
C ALA A 83 0.95 8.78 -10.22
N ILE A 84 0.46 7.53 -10.15
CA ILE A 84 1.19 6.30 -10.49
C ILE A 84 0.38 5.47 -11.48
N LYS A 85 1.05 4.96 -12.50
CA LYS A 85 0.52 4.00 -13.47
C LYS A 85 1.42 2.77 -13.52
N PHE A 86 0.84 1.64 -13.86
CA PHE A 86 1.52 0.36 -14.06
C PHE A 86 0.99 -0.28 -15.33
N ASP A 87 1.90 -0.61 -16.25
CA ASP A 87 1.58 -1.16 -17.57
C ASP A 87 1.94 -2.66 -17.71
N GLY A 88 2.28 -3.32 -16.61
CA GLY A 88 2.71 -4.72 -16.60
C GLY A 88 4.23 -4.92 -16.60
N LYS A 89 5.03 -3.92 -17.00
CA LYS A 89 6.51 -4.04 -17.07
C LYS A 89 7.24 -2.89 -16.39
N GLN A 90 6.57 -1.77 -16.22
CA GLN A 90 7.14 -0.55 -15.65
C GLN A 90 6.09 0.23 -14.87
N ILE A 91 6.59 1.07 -13.98
CA ILE A 91 5.81 2.00 -13.18
C ILE A 91 6.12 3.40 -13.67
N ILE A 92 5.07 4.14 -14.01
CA ILE A 92 5.18 5.51 -14.49
C ILE A 92 4.65 6.42 -13.39
N ILE A 93 5.50 7.28 -12.86
CA ILE A 93 5.12 8.24 -11.81
C ILE A 93 5.25 9.64 -12.38
N SER A 94 4.18 10.44 -12.33
CA SER A 94 4.09 11.73 -13.03
C SER A 94 5.25 12.70 -12.76
N ARG A 95 5.87 12.62 -11.57
CA ARG A 95 7.00 13.48 -11.18
C ARG A 95 8.37 12.79 -11.12
N PHE A 96 8.41 11.45 -11.09
CA PHE A 96 9.65 10.68 -10.95
C PHE A 96 10.03 9.93 -12.24
N GLY A 97 9.17 9.98 -13.26
CA GLY A 97 9.40 9.33 -14.55
C GLY A 97 9.03 7.84 -14.54
N THR A 98 9.58 7.14 -15.52
CA THR A 98 9.31 5.73 -15.78
C THR A 98 10.39 4.83 -15.16
N ILE A 99 9.95 3.83 -14.42
CA ILE A 99 10.79 2.89 -13.65
C ILE A 99 10.46 1.47 -14.12
N ARG A 100 11.42 0.77 -14.71
CA ARG A 100 11.24 -0.65 -15.06
C ARG A 100 11.15 -1.50 -13.80
N VAL A 101 10.25 -2.47 -13.83
CA VAL A 101 10.04 -3.40 -12.72
C VAL A 101 10.07 -4.85 -13.18
N ILE A 102 10.68 -5.70 -12.38
CA ILE A 102 10.68 -7.15 -12.48
C ILE A 102 9.43 -7.67 -11.79
N VAL A 103 8.50 -8.18 -12.62
CA VAL A 103 7.24 -8.75 -12.18
C VAL A 103 7.39 -10.27 -12.09
N HIS A 104 7.50 -10.80 -10.87
CA HIS A 104 7.64 -12.26 -10.66
C HIS A 104 6.32 -13.01 -10.83
N ARG A 105 5.18 -12.32 -10.66
CA ARG A 105 3.85 -12.89 -10.84
C ARG A 105 2.99 -11.91 -11.61
N SER A 106 2.40 -12.38 -12.70
CA SER A 106 1.39 -11.63 -13.44
C SER A 106 0.21 -11.32 -12.53
N ILE A 107 -0.41 -10.16 -12.75
CA ILE A 107 -1.66 -9.81 -12.08
C ILE A 107 -2.75 -10.72 -12.65
N PRO A 108 -3.52 -11.44 -11.84
CA PRO A 108 -4.55 -12.34 -12.35
C PRO A 108 -5.65 -11.55 -13.08
N ASP A 109 -6.26 -12.19 -14.08
CA ASP A 109 -7.33 -11.59 -14.86
C ASP A 109 -8.56 -11.30 -14.00
N GLY A 110 -9.27 -10.21 -14.30
CA GLY A 110 -10.44 -9.77 -13.54
C GLY A 110 -10.13 -8.94 -12.29
N PHE A 111 -8.86 -8.82 -11.89
CA PHE A 111 -8.46 -8.01 -10.73
C PHE A 111 -8.14 -6.56 -11.13
N THR A 112 -8.66 -5.60 -10.35
CA THR A 112 -8.33 -4.18 -10.51
C THR A 112 -7.29 -3.74 -9.49
N ILE A 113 -6.20 -3.11 -9.94
CA ILE A 113 -5.21 -2.52 -9.02
C ILE A 113 -5.80 -1.25 -8.39
N LYS A 114 -5.96 -1.23 -7.07
CA LYS A 114 -6.48 -0.07 -6.34
C LYS A 114 -5.37 0.83 -5.85
N THR A 115 -4.39 0.26 -5.14
CA THR A 115 -3.38 1.03 -4.42
C THR A 115 -1.99 0.49 -4.69
N ALA A 116 -0.98 1.33 -4.52
CA ALA A 116 0.42 0.94 -4.64
C ALA A 116 1.22 1.49 -3.46
N THR A 117 2.19 0.71 -2.98
CA THR A 117 3.17 1.16 -2.00
C THR A 117 4.57 0.85 -2.49
N ILE A 118 5.37 1.89 -2.70
CA ILE A 118 6.80 1.76 -2.99
C ILE A 118 7.55 1.75 -1.66
N THR A 119 8.36 0.74 -1.40
CA THR A 119 9.12 0.56 -0.15
C THR A 119 10.60 0.35 -0.44
N LYS A 120 11.46 1.05 0.30
CA LYS A 120 12.91 0.88 0.30
C LYS A 120 13.33 -0.10 1.39
N LYS A 121 13.89 -1.24 1.00
CA LYS A 121 14.58 -2.20 1.88
C LYS A 121 16.10 -2.08 1.70
N ALA A 122 16.86 -2.95 2.37
CA ALA A 122 18.32 -3.01 2.21
C ALA A 122 18.69 -3.37 0.76
N ASP A 123 17.99 -4.34 0.18
CA ASP A 123 18.28 -4.91 -1.14
C ASP A 123 17.63 -4.14 -2.30
N GLY A 124 17.03 -2.97 -2.03
CA GLY A 124 16.49 -2.09 -3.06
C GLY A 124 15.05 -1.64 -2.83
N TYR A 125 14.40 -1.27 -3.93
CA TYR A 125 13.03 -0.76 -3.96
C TYR A 125 12.06 -1.84 -4.43
N TYR A 126 10.90 -1.86 -3.78
CA TYR A 126 9.84 -2.84 -3.98
C TYR A 126 8.53 -2.12 -4.14
N VAL A 127 7.66 -2.64 -5.00
CA VAL A 127 6.30 -2.15 -5.14
C VAL A 127 5.33 -3.23 -4.73
N SER A 128 4.42 -2.86 -3.83
CA SER A 128 3.31 -3.69 -3.40
C SER A 128 2.02 -3.13 -3.97
N PHE A 129 1.26 -3.95 -4.68
CA PHE A 129 -0.08 -3.59 -5.15
C PHE A 129 -1.16 -4.19 -4.24
N SER A 130 -2.26 -3.45 -4.07
CA SER A 130 -3.51 -3.99 -3.54
C SER A 130 -4.47 -4.19 -4.70
N LEU A 131 -4.99 -5.40 -4.81
CA LEU A 131 -5.96 -5.76 -5.83
C LEU A 131 -7.38 -5.77 -5.24
N GLU A 132 -8.35 -5.41 -6.06
CA GLU A 132 -9.78 -5.56 -5.78
C GLU A 132 -10.37 -6.55 -6.77
N ASP A 133 -11.13 -7.49 -6.22
CA ASP A 133 -11.96 -8.43 -6.95
C ASP A 133 -13.42 -8.13 -6.65
N LYS A 134 -14.20 -7.85 -7.70
CA LYS A 134 -15.62 -7.53 -7.59
C LYS A 134 -16.51 -8.77 -7.55
N SER A 135 -15.97 -9.95 -7.88
CA SER A 135 -16.71 -11.21 -7.87
C SER A 135 -16.94 -11.74 -6.45
N VAL A 136 -16.10 -11.31 -5.48
CA VAL A 136 -16.21 -11.78 -4.10
C VAL A 136 -17.50 -11.23 -3.46
N PRO A 137 -18.44 -12.10 -3.05
CA PRO A 137 -19.73 -11.67 -2.53
C PRO A 137 -19.60 -10.89 -1.22
N SER A 138 -20.50 -9.92 -1.02
CA SER A 138 -20.61 -9.18 0.25
C SER A 138 -20.95 -10.14 1.39
N LEU A 139 -20.58 -9.75 2.62
CA LEU A 139 -21.01 -10.51 3.80
C LEU A 139 -22.55 -10.50 3.83
N ILE A 140 -23.13 -11.69 4.00
CA ILE A 140 -24.56 -11.88 4.18
C ILE A 140 -24.90 -11.37 5.60
N SER A 141 -26.07 -10.75 5.79
CA SER A 141 -26.54 -10.34 7.13
C SER A 141 -26.56 -11.54 8.08
N THR A 142 -26.18 -11.31 9.34
CA THR A 142 -26.13 -12.33 10.39
C THR A 142 -27.49 -13.03 10.58
N GLU A 143 -28.58 -12.33 10.31
CA GLU A 143 -29.97 -12.83 10.38
C GLU A 143 -30.25 -13.98 9.40
N ASN A 144 -29.48 -14.08 8.31
CA ASN A 144 -29.66 -15.11 7.27
C ASN A 144 -28.74 -16.33 7.47
N ILE A 145 -27.97 -16.37 8.57
CA ILE A 145 -27.04 -17.48 8.85
C ILE A 145 -27.83 -18.62 9.49
N LYS A 146 -28.06 -19.70 8.72
CA LYS A 146 -28.81 -20.87 9.18
C LYS A 146 -27.99 -21.84 10.05
N THR A 147 -26.68 -21.84 9.89
CA THR A 147 -25.78 -22.77 10.57
C THR A 147 -24.46 -22.08 10.94
N ALA A 148 -23.93 -22.42 12.11
CA ALA A 148 -22.62 -21.95 12.57
C ALA A 148 -21.63 -23.13 12.54
N VAL A 149 -20.43 -22.89 12.00
CA VAL A 149 -19.33 -23.85 11.98
C VAL A 149 -18.19 -23.29 12.80
N GLY A 150 -17.77 -24.02 13.85
CA GLY A 150 -16.58 -23.69 14.63
C GLY A 150 -15.33 -24.24 13.94
N ILE A 151 -14.32 -23.40 13.73
CA ILE A 151 -13.01 -23.81 13.23
C ILE A 151 -12.03 -23.70 14.41
N ASP A 152 -11.54 -24.84 14.89
CA ASP A 152 -10.45 -24.90 15.86
C ASP A 152 -9.14 -25.18 15.10
N VAL A 153 -8.17 -24.29 15.25
CA VAL A 153 -6.82 -24.43 14.70
C VAL A 153 -5.86 -24.79 15.84
N GLY A 154 -6.09 -25.95 16.44
CA GLY A 154 -5.17 -26.52 17.41
C GLY A 154 -3.81 -26.79 16.76
N LEU A 155 -2.74 -26.28 17.37
CA LEU A 155 -1.38 -26.70 17.05
C LEU A 155 -1.13 -28.03 17.75
N LYS A 156 -0.63 -29.03 17.01
CA LYS A 156 -0.21 -30.32 17.56
C LYS A 156 1.27 -30.28 17.95
#